data_AF-A0A0P9QUJ3-F1
#
_entry.id   AF-A0A0P9QUJ3-F1
#
_cell.length_a   1.000
_cell.length_b   1.000
_cell.length_c   1.000
_cell.angle_alpha   90.00
_cell.angle_beta   90.00
_cell.angle_gamma   90.00
#
_symmetry.space_group_name_H-M   'P 1'
#
loop_
_entity.id
_entity.type
_entity.pdbx_description
1 polymer ?
#
loop_
_entity_poly.entity_id
_entity_poly.type
_entity_poly.pdbx_seq_one_letter_code
_entity_poly.pdbx_strand_id
1 'polypeptide(L)' 'MMASRRQPFTSCKLYIDGADGVSAGDYIVTSGGSAYLVQATRPSPSRPERLYLDCLRWVPDQIPADAKCYQLNWYRR' A
#
# COMPACT_ATOMS: atom_id res chain seq x y z
N MET A 1 32.10 7.79 2.05
CA MET A 1 31.15 7.16 1.10
C MET A 1 30.09 6.43 1.90
N MET A 2 28.92 7.06 2.11
CA MET A 2 27.84 6.41 2.85
C MET A 2 27.24 5.32 1.97
N ALA A 3 27.45 4.06 2.38
CA ALA A 3 26.69 2.95 1.83
C ALA A 3 25.21 3.26 2.06
N SER A 4 24.47 3.54 0.98
CA SER A 4 23.02 3.65 0.99
C SER A 4 22.49 2.31 1.47
N ARG A 5 22.26 2.18 2.78
CA ARG A 5 21.49 1.08 3.37
C ARG A 5 20.21 1.04 2.54
N ARG A 6 20.05 0.03 1.67
CA ARG A 6 18.78 -0.27 1.02
C ARG A 6 17.83 -0.51 2.18
N GLN A 7 17.11 0.53 2.58
CA GLN A 7 16.19 0.45 3.70
C GLN A 7 15.16 -0.59 3.27
N PRO A 8 15.02 -1.71 4.01
CA PRO A 8 13.83 -2.51 3.82
C PRO A 8 12.68 -1.52 4.09
N PHE A 9 11.69 -1.48 3.19
CA PHE A 9 10.53 -0.59 3.29
C PHE A 9 10.76 0.85 2.75
N THR A 10 10.73 0.98 1.42
CA THR A 10 10.67 2.30 0.77
C THR A 10 9.27 2.91 0.96
N SER A 11 9.20 4.12 1.52
CA SER A 11 7.95 4.89 1.57
C SER A 11 7.41 5.16 0.18
N CYS A 12 6.13 4.90 -0.03
CA CYS A 12 5.44 5.15 -1.29
C CYS A 12 4.04 5.68 -1.04
N LYS A 13 3.50 6.43 -1.99
CA LYS A 13 2.12 6.90 -1.96
C LYS A 13 1.30 6.17 -3.00
N LEU A 14 0.15 5.66 -2.59
CA LEU A 14 -0.81 5.01 -3.49
C LEU A 14 -2.10 5.81 -3.52
N TYR A 15 -2.76 5.80 -4.68
CA TYR A 15 -4.04 6.46 -4.89
C TYR A 15 -4.96 5.44 -5.51
N ILE A 16 -6.00 5.07 -4.78
CA ILE A 16 -6.82 3.91 -5.14
C ILE A 16 -8.30 4.29 -5.10
N ASP A 17 -9.03 3.90 -6.13
CA ASP A 17 -10.46 4.11 -6.25
C ASP A 17 -11.18 2.88 -5.66
N GLY A 18 -12.25 3.09 -4.88
CA GLY A 18 -13.08 1.99 -4.36
C GLY A 18 -12.44 1.15 -3.25
N ALA A 19 -11.49 1.71 -2.51
CA ALA A 19 -10.84 1.03 -1.38
C ALA A 19 -11.53 1.35 -0.05
N ASP A 20 -12.80 1.00 0.02
CA ASP A 20 -13.59 1.22 1.22
C ASP A 20 -13.10 0.29 2.35
N GLY A 21 -12.89 0.86 3.54
CA GLY A 21 -12.44 0.12 4.73
C GLY A 21 -10.94 -0.15 4.84
N VAL A 22 -10.10 0.27 3.89
CA VAL A 22 -8.64 0.19 4.04
C VAL A 22 -8.17 1.15 5.13
N SER A 23 -7.41 0.62 6.09
CA SER A 23 -6.93 1.34 7.27
C SER A 23 -5.43 1.18 7.47
N ALA A 24 -4.83 2.01 8.32
CA ALA A 24 -3.44 1.85 8.72
C ALA A 24 -3.22 0.47 9.38
N GLY A 25 -2.13 -0.21 9.03
CA GLY A 25 -1.83 -1.58 9.46
C GLY A 25 -2.29 -2.65 8.46
N ASP A 26 -3.17 -2.31 7.52
CA ASP A 26 -3.58 -3.22 6.47
C ASP A 26 -2.48 -3.40 5.42
N TYR A 27 -2.47 -4.56 4.77
CA TYR A 27 -1.55 -4.86 3.68
C TYR A 27 -2.29 -4.81 2.35
N ILE A 28 -1.62 -4.27 1.33
CA ILE A 28 -2.08 -4.26 -0.05
C ILE A 28 -1.15 -5.16 -0.84
N VAL A 29 -1.72 -6.10 -1.57
CA VAL A 29 -0.99 -7.00 -2.47
C VAL A 29 -1.49 -6.78 -3.88
N THR A 30 -0.58 -6.76 -4.83
CA THR A 30 -0.91 -6.60 -6.25
C THR A 30 -0.70 -7.92 -6.98
N SER A 31 -1.50 -8.17 -8.02
CA SER A 31 -1.35 -9.36 -8.86
C SER A 31 0.03 -9.46 -9.54
N GLY A 32 0.77 -8.35 -9.62
CA GLY A 32 2.15 -8.30 -10.10
C GLY A 32 3.21 -8.64 -9.05
N GLY A 33 2.82 -9.15 -7.87
CA GLY A 33 3.74 -9.58 -6.82
C GLY A 33 4.37 -8.46 -5.99
N SER A 34 3.78 -7.26 -5.99
CA SER A 34 4.21 -6.19 -5.08
C SER A 34 3.31 -6.13 -3.86
N ALA A 35 3.90 -5.87 -2.69
CA ALA A 35 3.19 -5.70 -1.44
C ALA A 35 3.47 -4.33 -0.83
N TYR A 36 2.50 -3.81 -0.07
CA TYR A 36 2.57 -2.52 0.58
C TYR A 36 1.88 -2.58 1.93
N LEU A 37 2.53 -2.07 2.98
CA LEU A 37 1.91 -1.86 4.29
C LEU A 37 1.34 -0.44 4.33
N VAL A 38 0.04 -0.31 4.62
CA VAL A 38 -0.62 0.98 4.77
C VAL A 38 -0.21 1.60 6.11
N GLN A 39 0.32 2.82 6.07
CA GLN A 39 0.71 3.58 7.25
C GLN A 39 -0.36 4.61 7.62
N ALA A 40 -0.99 5.23 6.62
CA ALA A 40 -2.08 6.17 6.83
C ALA A 40 -3.01 6.19 5.61
N THR A 41 -4.28 6.52 5.87
CA THR A 41 -5.30 6.68 4.83
C THR A 41 -5.87 8.09 4.91
N ARG A 42 -6.12 8.69 3.75
CA ARG A 42 -6.70 10.03 3.63
C ARG A 42 -7.66 10.05 2.45
N PRO A 43 -8.91 10.50 2.62
CA PRO A 43 -9.81 10.68 1.47
C PRO A 43 -9.27 11.77 0.55
N SER A 44 -9.46 11.59 -0.75
CA SER A 44 -9.09 12.62 -1.72
C SER A 44 -10.00 13.84 -1.55
N PRO A 45 -9.44 15.06 -1.49
CA PRO A 45 -10.22 16.28 -1.30
C PRO A 45 -11.11 16.61 -2.51
N SER A 46 -10.82 16.07 -3.68
CA SER A 46 -11.54 16.37 -4.94
C SER A 46 -12.36 15.20 -5.48
N ARG A 47 -12.20 13.99 -4.91
CA ARG A 47 -12.84 12.76 -5.36
C ARG A 47 -13.12 11.85 -4.16
N PRO A 48 -14.26 11.98 -3.47
CA PRO A 48 -14.52 11.23 -2.24
C PRO A 48 -14.47 9.70 -2.44
N GLU A 49 -14.66 9.21 -3.66
CA GLU A 49 -14.50 7.79 -4.02
C GLU A 49 -13.05 7.28 -4.05
N ARG A 50 -12.06 8.19 -3.95
CA ARG A 50 -10.63 7.90 -4.01
C ARG A 50 -9.97 8.05 -2.66
N LEU A 51 -9.18 7.06 -2.28
CA LEU A 51 -8.37 7.06 -1.07
C LEU A 51 -6.89 7.26 -1.41
N TYR A 52 -6.26 8.20 -0.71
CA TYR A 52 -4.83 8.46 -0.74
C TYR A 52 -4.19 7.72 0.42
N LEU A 53 -3.20 6.90 0.11
CA LEU A 53 -2.52 6.06 1.08
C LEU A 53 -1.06 6.45 1.16
N ASP A 54 -0.59 6.66 2.38
CA ASP A 54 0.83 6.60 2.67
C ASP A 54 1.16 5.15 3.04
N CYS A 55 2.07 4.54 2.28
CA CYS A 55 2.43 3.13 2.44
C CYS A 55 3.94 2.93 2.52
N LEU A 56 4.32 1.74 2.97
CA LEU A 56 5.68 1.23 2.91
C LEU A 56 5.73 0.03 1.96
N ARG A 57 6.63 0.04 0.98
CA ARG A 57 6.81 -1.10 0.08
C ARG A 57 7.33 -2.30 0.86
N TRP A 58 6.51 -3.35 0.94
CA TRP A 58 6.78 -4.54 1.74
C TRP A 58 7.25 -5.71 0.86
N VAL A 59 7.84 -6.72 1.51
CA VAL A 59 8.17 -7.99 0.87
C VAL A 59 6.97 -8.93 1.05
N PRO A 60 6.34 -9.45 -0.02
CA PRO A 60 5.14 -10.28 0.10
C PRO A 60 5.30 -11.48 1.04
N ASP A 61 6.45 -12.17 0.98
CA ASP A 61 6.77 -13.31 1.86
C ASP A 61 6.93 -12.93 3.34
N GLN A 62 7.03 -11.64 3.68
CA GLN A 62 7.12 -11.15 5.06
C GLN A 62 5.79 -10.57 5.56
N ILE A 63 4.70 -10.76 4.83
CA ILE A 63 3.37 -10.40 5.33
C ILE A 63 2.95 -11.45 6.37
N PRO A 64 2.50 -11.04 7.58
CA PRO A 64 2.00 -11.99 8.57
C PRO A 64 0.80 -12.78 8.01
N ALA A 65 0.71 -14.08 8.31
CA ALA A 65 -0.38 -14.93 7.82
C ALA A 65 -1.78 -14.49 8.31
N ASP A 66 -1.84 -13.81 9.46
CA ASP A 66 -3.08 -13.28 10.04
C ASP A 66 -3.38 -11.84 9.59
N ALA A 67 -2.52 -11.25 8.74
CA ALA A 67 -2.67 -9.87 8.33
C ALA A 67 -3.82 -9.70 7.32
N LYS A 68 -4.59 -8.63 7.48
CA LYS A 68 -5.64 -8.26 6.54
C LYS A 68 -5.02 -7.76 5.23
N CYS A 69 -5.16 -8.56 4.18
CA CYS A 69 -4.62 -8.29 2.86
C CYS A 69 -5.73 -7.89 1.89
N TYR A 70 -5.56 -6.74 1.23
CA TYR A 70 -6.41 -6.28 0.16
C TYR A 70 -5.71 -6.50 -1.16
N GLN A 71 -6.36 -7.24 -2.05
CA GLN A 71 -5.85 -7.42 -3.41
C GLN A 71 -6.34 -6.28 -4.29
N LEU A 72 -5.43 -5.41 -4.72
CA LEU A 72 -5.75 -4.39 -5.71
C LEU A 72 -5.47 -4.91 -7.11
N ASN A 73 -6.54 -5.02 -7.90
CA ASN A 73 -6.44 -5.15 -9.34
C ASN A 73 -6.13 -3.76 -9.90
N TRP A 74 -4.86 -3.51 -10.20
CA TRP A 74 -4.46 -2.33 -10.96
C TRP A 74 -5.07 -2.45 -12.35
N TYR A 75 -6.25 -1.88 -12.54
CA TYR A 75 -6.74 -1.60 -13.88
C TYR A 75 -5.80 -0.54 -14.44
N ARG A 76 -4.99 -0.96 -15.42
CA ARG A 76 -4.23 -0.04 -16.26
C ARG A 76 -5.25 0.90 -16.90
N ARG A 77 -5.31 2.15 -16.45
CA ARG A 77 -6.05 3.18 -17.18
C ARG A 77 -5.37 3.44 -18.52
#